data_AF-A0A024VF48-F1
#
_entry.id   AF-A0A024VF48-F1
#
_cell.length_a   1.000
_cell.length_b   1.000
_cell.length_c   1.000
_cell.angle_alpha   90.00
_cell.angle_beta   90.00
_cell.angle_gamma   90.00
#
_symmetry.space_group_name_H-M   'P 1'
#
loop_
_entity.id
_entity.type
_entity.pdbx_description
1 polymer ?
#
loop_
_entity_poly.entity_id
_entity_poly.type
_entity_poly.pdbx_seq_one_letter_code
_entity_poly.pdbx_strand_id
1 'polypeptide(L)'
;MFFTLNILLSNVSLISGSHLYKRNSRKFAEGYMKGSGSEKNVYLSNKNKEINMNQQSDNKMCDECDDMNQPGDVNKNDKTSNDQENSSDSDCEPLPFGLKPSDLNRKVTEEDLERMIIELPGKLERKDMYLIWHYSHSLLRDKFNKMKSSLWSICGKLAHEHKLPFKIKMKKWWKCCGNVTDELLIKEHDDYNSIYNYINNESSSREQFLIFLDMIKHSWTRFTMETFIKCKISLENNMRNVTN
;
A
#
# COMPACT_ATOMS: atom_id res chain seq x y z
N MET A 1 16.85 -29.92 10.91
CA MET A 1 16.32 -29.84 9.54
C MET A 1 14.85 -29.45 9.64
N PHE A 2 14.55 -28.14 9.63
CA PHE A 2 13.17 -27.64 9.74
C PHE A 2 12.91 -26.69 8.58
N PHE A 3 12.53 -27.28 7.44
CA PHE A 3 11.80 -26.60 6.39
C PHE A 3 10.32 -26.70 6.76
N THR A 4 9.68 -25.57 7.06
CA THR A 4 8.27 -25.20 6.79
C THR A 4 7.81 -24.13 7.79
N LEU A 5 8.10 -22.86 7.52
CA LEU A 5 7.20 -21.73 7.85
C LEU A 5 7.61 -20.42 7.14
N ASN A 6 8.04 -20.49 5.88
CA ASN A 6 8.35 -19.29 5.07
C ASN A 6 7.26 -18.93 4.05
N ILE A 7 6.11 -19.61 4.06
CA ILE A 7 5.14 -19.51 2.96
C ILE A 7 4.14 -18.35 3.12
N LEU A 8 3.99 -17.75 4.31
CA LEU A 8 3.02 -16.65 4.51
C LEU A 8 3.58 -15.23 4.32
N LEU A 9 4.90 -15.03 4.31
CA LEU A 9 5.51 -13.70 4.09
C LEU A 9 5.88 -13.44 2.62
N SER A 10 5.97 -14.48 1.77
CA SER A 10 6.27 -14.33 0.34
C SER A 10 5.05 -13.98 -0.54
N ASN A 11 3.82 -14.06 0.00
CA ASN A 11 2.62 -13.75 -0.78
C ASN A 11 2.23 -12.27 -0.76
N VAL A 12 2.80 -11.45 0.13
CA VAL A 12 2.57 -9.99 0.12
C VAL A 12 3.25 -9.33 -1.09
N SER A 13 4.33 -9.93 -1.62
CA SER A 13 5.02 -9.44 -2.83
C SER A 13 4.37 -9.87 -4.15
N LEU A 14 3.34 -10.72 -4.15
CA LEU A 14 2.66 -11.16 -5.36
C LEU A 14 1.30 -10.46 -5.58
N ILE A 15 0.71 -9.88 -4.53
CA ILE A 15 -0.54 -9.11 -4.66
C ILE A 15 -0.28 -7.73 -5.31
N SER A 16 0.94 -7.22 -5.25
CA SER A 16 1.32 -5.90 -5.77
C SER A 16 1.25 -5.77 -7.31
N GLY A 17 1.17 -6.89 -8.03
CA GLY A 17 1.01 -6.93 -9.49
C GLY A 17 -0.40 -7.30 -9.97
N SER A 18 -1.33 -7.62 -9.05
CA SER A 18 -2.67 -8.03 -9.44
C SER A 18 -3.55 -6.82 -9.74
N HIS A 19 -4.30 -6.87 -10.85
CA HIS A 19 -5.36 -5.91 -11.19
C HIS A 19 -6.33 -5.63 -10.02
N LEU A 20 -6.41 -6.53 -9.04
CA LEU A 20 -7.19 -6.40 -7.80
C LEU A 20 -6.74 -5.23 -6.90
N TYR A 21 -5.44 -4.90 -6.78
CA TYR A 21 -4.99 -3.75 -5.98
C TYR A 21 -5.40 -2.41 -6.63
N LYS A 22 -5.24 -2.29 -7.95
CA LYS A 22 -5.75 -1.13 -8.72
C LYS A 22 -7.27 -1.01 -8.64
N ARG A 23 -8.00 -2.14 -8.70
CA ARG A 23 -9.47 -2.19 -8.61
C ARG A 23 -9.98 -1.81 -7.21
N ASN A 24 -9.26 -2.21 -6.16
CA ASN A 24 -9.62 -1.86 -4.78
C ASN A 24 -9.28 -0.40 -4.44
N SER A 25 -8.16 0.14 -4.93
CA SER A 25 -7.83 1.56 -4.80
C SER A 25 -8.82 2.46 -5.55
N ARG A 26 -9.23 2.08 -6.78
CA ARG A 26 -10.26 2.80 -7.54
C ARG A 26 -11.63 2.77 -6.84
N LYS A 27 -12.08 1.61 -6.37
CA LYS A 27 -13.34 1.47 -5.62
C LYS A 27 -13.34 2.24 -4.30
N PHE A 28 -12.19 2.30 -3.62
CA PHE A 28 -12.01 3.13 -2.43
C PHE A 28 -12.10 4.63 -2.75
N ALA A 29 -11.45 5.08 -3.83
CA ALA A 29 -11.52 6.47 -4.30
C ALA A 29 -12.94 6.89 -4.74
N GLU A 30 -13.68 6.01 -5.42
CA GLU A 30 -15.07 6.24 -5.83
C GLU A 30 -16.02 6.29 -4.61
N GLY A 31 -15.77 5.50 -3.57
CA GLY A 31 -16.51 5.55 -2.31
C GLY A 31 -16.27 6.85 -1.53
N TYR A 32 -15.03 7.36 -1.53
CA TYR A 32 -14.66 8.61 -0.87
C TYR A 32 -15.30 9.84 -1.53
N MET A 33 -15.34 9.88 -2.88
CA MET A 33 -15.91 11.01 -3.65
C MET A 33 -17.45 11.05 -3.61
N LYS A 34 -18.13 9.92 -3.38
CA LYS A 34 -19.60 9.90 -3.17
C LYS A 34 -20.04 10.44 -1.81
N GLY A 35 -19.14 10.56 -0.83
CA GLY A 35 -19.43 11.07 0.51
C GLY A 35 -19.04 12.54 0.75
N SER A 36 -18.22 13.15 -0.11
CA SER A 36 -17.56 14.44 0.21
C SER A 36 -18.27 15.69 -0.33
N GLY A 37 -19.61 15.66 -0.45
CA GLY A 37 -20.39 16.84 -0.83
C GLY A 37 -20.60 17.86 0.30
N SER A 38 -20.44 17.48 1.57
CA SER A 38 -20.87 18.35 2.67
C SER A 38 -20.23 18.04 4.03
N GLU A 39 -18.90 17.93 4.18
CA GLU A 39 -18.36 17.57 5.51
C GLU A 39 -16.97 18.13 5.87
N LYS A 40 -16.61 19.31 5.34
CA LYS A 40 -15.41 20.04 5.82
C LYS A 40 -15.59 20.68 7.21
N ASN A 41 -16.77 20.64 7.83
CA ASN A 41 -17.05 21.27 9.13
C ASN A 41 -17.14 20.31 10.34
N VAL A 42 -17.05 18.98 10.16
CA VAL A 42 -17.23 18.02 11.27
C VAL A 42 -15.92 17.74 12.02
N TYR A 43 -14.76 17.86 11.36
CA TYR A 43 -13.47 17.49 11.96
C TYR A 43 -12.97 18.44 13.06
N LEU A 44 -13.44 19.69 13.12
CA LEU A 44 -13.11 20.60 14.23
C LEU A 44 -13.99 20.39 15.48
N SER A 45 -15.19 19.81 15.33
CA SER A 45 -16.15 19.67 16.43
C SER A 45 -15.92 18.39 17.26
N ASN A 46 -15.37 17.33 16.64
CA ASN A 46 -15.17 16.04 17.33
C ASN A 46 -13.96 15.98 18.26
N LYS A 47 -12.97 16.89 18.13
CA LYS A 47 -11.84 16.98 19.07
C LYS A 47 -12.28 17.44 20.48
N ASN A 48 -13.42 18.13 20.58
CA ASN A 48 -13.96 18.63 21.85
C ASN A 48 -14.90 17.65 22.56
N LYS A 49 -15.26 16.51 21.92
CA LYS A 49 -16.13 15.48 22.52
C LYS A 49 -15.38 14.25 23.07
N GLU A 50 -14.16 13.97 22.60
CA GLU A 50 -13.37 12.83 23.12
C GLU A 50 -12.81 13.04 24.54
N ILE A 51 -12.92 14.26 25.10
CA ILE A 51 -12.51 14.54 26.49
C ILE A 51 -13.55 14.05 27.52
N ASN A 52 -14.77 13.66 27.13
CA ASN A 52 -15.87 13.50 28.09
C ASN A 52 -16.70 12.20 28.04
N MET A 53 -16.12 11.04 27.67
CA MET A 53 -16.75 9.74 27.94
C MET A 53 -15.72 8.67 28.35
N ASN A 54 -15.19 8.82 29.56
CA ASN A 54 -14.83 7.66 30.37
C ASN A 54 -16.07 7.30 31.19
N GLN A 55 -16.75 6.22 30.80
CA GLN A 55 -17.52 5.28 31.62
C GLN A 55 -18.60 4.65 30.73
N GLN A 56 -18.48 3.36 30.47
CA GLN A 56 -19.44 2.32 30.89
C GLN A 56 -19.30 1.09 29.99
N SER A 57 -19.17 -0.05 30.65
CA SER A 57 -19.10 -1.40 30.08
C SER A 57 -20.32 -1.72 29.23
N ASP A 58 -20.17 -2.62 28.26
CA ASP A 58 -20.95 -3.86 28.27
C ASP A 58 -20.31 -4.94 27.38
N ASN A 59 -20.21 -6.13 27.99
CA ASN A 59 -19.73 -7.36 27.39
C ASN A 59 -20.73 -7.91 26.37
N LYS A 60 -20.24 -8.33 25.20
CA LYS A 60 -20.92 -9.35 24.39
C LYS A 60 -19.90 -10.32 23.77
N MET A 61 -19.89 -11.54 24.31
CA MET A 61 -19.22 -12.72 23.77
C MET A 61 -19.73 -12.99 22.34
N CYS A 62 -18.82 -13.32 21.44
CA CYS A 62 -19.14 -14.01 20.19
C CYS A 62 -18.52 -15.41 20.32
N ASP A 63 -19.37 -16.39 20.63
CA ASP A 63 -19.04 -17.80 20.50
C ASP A 63 -19.41 -18.28 19.09
N GLU A 64 -18.77 -19.40 18.71
CA GLU A 64 -19.05 -20.28 17.57
C GLU A 64 -18.19 -20.06 16.31
N CYS A 65 -17.16 -20.90 16.20
CA CYS A 65 -16.37 -21.15 15.01
C CYS A 65 -16.54 -22.63 14.67
N ASP A 66 -17.33 -22.93 13.64
CA ASP A 66 -17.46 -24.30 13.14
C ASP A 66 -16.28 -24.64 12.21
N ASP A 67 -15.46 -25.53 12.75
CA ASP A 67 -14.38 -26.28 12.12
C ASP A 67 -14.97 -27.46 11.35
N MET A 68 -14.67 -27.58 10.05
CA MET A 68 -14.86 -28.83 9.32
C MET A 68 -13.75 -29.01 8.27
N ASN A 69 -12.67 -29.67 8.70
CA ASN A 69 -11.89 -30.55 7.83
C ASN A 69 -12.45 -31.97 7.98
N GLN A 70 -12.78 -32.65 6.87
CA GLN A 70 -12.11 -33.91 6.47
C GLN A 70 -12.62 -34.47 5.12
N PRO A 71 -11.82 -35.33 4.45
CA PRO A 71 -11.86 -35.60 3.01
C PRO A 71 -12.68 -36.84 2.63
N GLY A 72 -13.10 -36.92 1.36
CA GLY A 72 -13.69 -38.11 0.76
C GLY A 72 -13.27 -38.29 -0.70
N ASP A 73 -12.48 -39.34 -0.95
CA ASP A 73 -12.11 -39.88 -2.26
C ASP A 73 -13.28 -40.65 -2.90
N VAL A 74 -13.69 -40.35 -4.13
CA VAL A 74 -14.21 -41.34 -5.11
C VAL A 74 -13.89 -40.90 -6.55
N ASN A 75 -13.36 -41.86 -7.31
CA ASN A 75 -12.75 -41.78 -8.64
C ASN A 75 -13.73 -41.91 -9.84
N LYS A 76 -13.22 -41.51 -11.03
CA LYS A 76 -13.53 -41.92 -12.43
C LYS A 76 -14.42 -41.05 -13.35
N ASN A 77 -13.71 -40.34 -14.23
CA ASN A 77 -13.73 -40.36 -15.71
C ASN A 77 -15.07 -40.39 -16.47
N ASP A 78 -15.33 -39.33 -17.25
CA ASP A 78 -15.77 -39.49 -18.64
C ASP A 78 -15.36 -38.30 -19.54
N LYS A 79 -15.20 -38.60 -20.83
CA LYS A 79 -14.51 -37.82 -21.85
C LYS A 79 -15.35 -36.71 -22.51
N THR A 80 -14.69 -35.57 -22.71
CA THR A 80 -14.67 -34.71 -23.92
C THR A 80 -15.99 -34.23 -24.55
N SER A 81 -16.24 -32.92 -24.45
CA SER A 81 -16.75 -32.12 -25.57
C SER A 81 -16.07 -30.76 -25.59
N ASN A 82 -15.56 -30.41 -26.76
CA ASN A 82 -14.91 -29.13 -27.07
C ASN A 82 -15.90 -27.99 -26.88
N ASP A 83 -15.71 -27.18 -25.84
CA ASP A 83 -16.12 -25.79 -25.88
C ASP A 83 -14.85 -24.95 -25.85
N GLN A 84 -14.52 -24.50 -27.05
CA GLN A 84 -13.52 -23.50 -27.34
C GLN A 84 -14.01 -22.21 -26.66
N GLU A 85 -13.69 -22.07 -25.36
CA GLU A 85 -13.80 -20.80 -24.66
C GLU A 85 -12.85 -19.83 -25.34
N ASN A 86 -13.41 -19.08 -26.29
CA ASN A 86 -12.94 -17.76 -26.63
C ASN A 86 -12.87 -16.99 -25.31
N SER A 87 -11.70 -16.97 -24.68
CA SER A 87 -11.40 -15.97 -23.66
C SER A 87 -11.33 -14.64 -24.39
N SER A 88 -12.50 -14.05 -24.64
CA SER A 88 -12.61 -12.66 -25.02
C SER A 88 -11.77 -11.89 -24.02
N ASP A 89 -10.71 -11.27 -24.52
CA ASP A 89 -9.90 -10.28 -23.83
C ASP A 89 -10.81 -9.47 -22.92
N SER A 90 -10.76 -9.80 -21.63
CA SER A 90 -11.55 -9.13 -20.60
C SER A 90 -11.11 -7.67 -20.61
N ASP A 91 -11.92 -6.80 -21.24
CA ASP A 91 -11.91 -5.34 -21.25
C ASP A 91 -10.92 -4.74 -20.23
N CYS A 92 -9.63 -4.77 -20.58
CA CYS A 92 -8.64 -4.04 -19.85
C CYS A 92 -8.78 -2.61 -20.34
N GLU A 93 -9.38 -1.77 -19.50
CA GLU A 93 -9.39 -0.33 -19.77
C GLU A 93 -8.00 0.11 -20.21
N PRO A 94 -7.91 0.87 -21.32
CA PRO A 94 -6.64 1.30 -21.84
C PRO A 94 -5.88 2.07 -20.76
N LEU A 95 -4.60 1.73 -20.57
CA LEU A 95 -3.74 2.44 -19.64
C LEU A 95 -3.62 3.90 -20.06
N PRO A 96 -3.37 4.80 -19.10
CA PRO A 96 -3.30 6.23 -19.38
C PRO A 96 -2.25 6.55 -20.45
N PHE A 97 -2.53 7.58 -21.25
CA PHE A 97 -1.60 8.17 -22.22
C PHE A 97 -1.04 7.18 -23.26
N GLY A 98 -1.76 6.08 -23.57
CA GLY A 98 -1.37 5.12 -24.59
C GLY A 98 -0.25 4.15 -24.15
N LEU A 99 -0.05 4.00 -22.84
CA LEU A 99 0.89 3.02 -22.29
C LEU A 99 0.41 1.59 -22.50
N LYS A 100 1.36 0.65 -22.61
CA LYS A 100 1.07 -0.79 -22.58
C LYS A 100 1.40 -1.36 -21.20
N PRO A 101 0.74 -2.45 -20.76
CA PRO A 101 1.08 -3.10 -19.50
C PRO A 101 2.56 -3.52 -19.42
N SER A 102 3.14 -3.93 -20.56
CA SER A 102 4.58 -4.22 -20.69
C SER A 102 5.47 -3.04 -20.34
N ASP A 103 5.03 -1.81 -20.64
CA ASP A 103 5.80 -0.59 -20.36
C ASP A 103 5.89 -0.37 -18.84
N LEU A 104 4.82 -0.65 -18.08
CA LEU A 104 4.77 -0.40 -16.63
C LEU A 104 5.35 -1.54 -15.78
N ASN A 105 5.36 -2.77 -16.30
CA ASN A 105 5.74 -3.97 -15.56
C ASN A 105 7.25 -4.28 -15.61
N ARG A 106 8.03 -3.52 -16.40
CA ARG A 106 9.48 -3.67 -16.45
C ARG A 106 10.10 -3.34 -15.09
N LYS A 107 11.01 -4.19 -14.60
CA LYS A 107 11.84 -3.87 -13.43
C LYS A 107 12.87 -2.82 -13.83
N VAL A 108 12.93 -1.74 -13.06
CA VAL A 108 13.81 -0.58 -13.30
C VAL A 108 14.55 -0.30 -12.00
N THR A 109 15.89 -0.21 -12.05
CA THR A 109 16.71 0.18 -10.90
C THR A 109 16.78 1.71 -10.76
N GLU A 110 17.40 2.20 -9.68
CA GLU A 110 17.63 3.64 -9.50
C GLU A 110 18.55 4.18 -10.60
N GLU A 111 19.59 3.43 -10.97
CA GLU A 111 20.52 3.79 -12.04
C GLU A 111 19.86 3.77 -13.42
N ASP A 112 18.97 2.81 -13.68
CA ASP A 112 18.19 2.75 -14.91
C ASP A 112 17.29 3.99 -15.04
N LEU A 113 16.60 4.35 -13.96
CA LEU A 113 15.72 5.53 -13.92
C LEU A 113 16.52 6.83 -14.12
N GLU A 114 17.69 6.95 -13.52
CA GLU A 114 18.56 8.11 -13.70
C GLU A 114 18.98 8.28 -15.17
N ARG A 115 19.35 7.19 -15.85
CA ARG A 115 19.64 7.23 -17.29
C ARG A 115 18.42 7.66 -18.10
N MET A 116 17.25 7.10 -17.80
CA MET A 116 16.01 7.50 -18.47
C MET A 116 15.72 8.99 -18.31
N ILE A 117 15.97 9.56 -17.12
CA ILE A 117 15.80 10.98 -16.83
C ILE A 117 16.81 11.86 -17.59
N ILE A 118 18.06 11.41 -17.73
CA ILE A 118 19.11 12.11 -18.48
C ILE A 118 18.76 12.16 -19.97
N GLU A 119 18.25 11.05 -20.50
CA GLU A 119 17.89 10.87 -21.91
C GLU A 119 16.57 11.56 -22.31
N LEU A 120 15.83 12.14 -21.35
CA LEU A 120 14.58 12.82 -21.65
C LEU A 120 14.77 13.98 -22.66
N PRO A 121 13.94 14.05 -23.72
CA PRO A 121 13.99 15.16 -24.66
C PRO A 121 13.55 16.47 -23.99
N GLY A 122 13.93 17.61 -24.59
CA GLY A 122 13.54 18.92 -24.07
C GLY A 122 12.02 19.18 -24.11
N LYS A 123 11.34 18.61 -25.11
CA LYS A 123 9.87 18.59 -25.20
C LYS A 123 9.37 17.21 -24.78
N LEU A 124 8.62 17.15 -23.69
CA LEU A 124 8.16 15.89 -23.13
C LEU A 124 6.80 15.47 -23.68
N GLU A 125 6.67 14.18 -23.99
CA GLU A 125 5.36 13.58 -24.23
C GLU A 125 4.69 13.16 -22.92
N ARG A 126 3.36 13.17 -22.90
CA ARG A 126 2.57 12.75 -21.73
C ARG A 126 2.87 11.31 -21.31
N LYS A 127 3.14 10.44 -22.28
CA LYS A 127 3.53 9.06 -22.07
C LYS A 127 4.83 8.96 -21.27
N ASP A 128 5.85 9.71 -21.66
CA ASP A 128 7.17 9.69 -21.03
C ASP A 128 7.11 10.25 -19.61
N MET A 129 6.38 11.35 -19.41
CA MET A 129 6.16 11.93 -18.09
C MET A 129 5.54 10.92 -17.12
N TYR A 130 4.46 10.26 -17.54
CA TYR A 130 3.83 9.26 -16.69
C TYR A 130 4.73 8.05 -16.43
N LEU A 131 5.46 7.59 -17.45
CA LEU A 131 6.33 6.42 -17.32
C LEU A 131 7.48 6.67 -16.32
N ILE A 132 8.16 7.82 -16.43
CA ILE A 132 9.24 8.21 -15.51
C ILE A 132 8.69 8.37 -14.09
N TRP A 133 7.54 9.04 -13.95
CA TRP A 133 6.90 9.21 -12.66
C TRP A 133 6.52 7.86 -12.04
N HIS A 134 5.95 6.94 -12.82
CA HIS A 134 5.55 5.60 -12.34
C HIS A 134 6.74 4.82 -11.77
N TYR A 135 7.87 4.80 -12.47
CA TYR A 135 9.07 4.13 -11.96
C TYR A 135 9.66 4.85 -10.75
N SER A 136 9.69 6.19 -10.75
CA SER A 136 10.13 6.98 -9.60
C SER A 136 9.30 6.65 -8.35
N HIS A 137 7.98 6.67 -8.50
CA HIS A 137 7.02 6.36 -7.44
C HIS A 137 7.17 4.91 -6.95
N SER A 138 7.37 3.96 -7.86
CA SER A 138 7.58 2.55 -7.50
C SER A 138 8.83 2.35 -6.63
N LEU A 139 9.95 3.00 -6.96
CA LEU A 139 11.18 2.95 -6.17
C LEU A 139 11.01 3.60 -4.79
N LEU A 140 10.26 4.71 -4.70
CA LEU A 140 9.92 5.36 -3.43
C LEU A 140 9.05 4.46 -2.55
N ARG A 141 8.06 3.78 -3.15
CA ARG A 141 7.24 2.77 -2.49
C ARG A 141 8.07 1.61 -1.94
N ASP A 142 9.06 1.14 -2.69
CA ASP A 142 9.98 0.10 -2.24
C ASP A 142 10.82 0.55 -1.04
N LYS A 143 11.30 1.81 -1.04
CA LYS A 143 11.98 2.41 0.12
C LYS A 143 11.07 2.45 1.36
N PHE A 144 9.80 2.81 1.20
CA PHE A 144 8.82 2.78 2.27
C PHE A 144 8.55 1.34 2.80
N ASN A 145 8.45 0.35 1.91
CA ASN A 145 8.28 -1.05 2.30
C ASN A 145 9.50 -1.61 3.06
N LYS A 146 10.72 -1.20 2.68
CA LYS A 146 11.94 -1.49 3.44
C LYS A 146 11.87 -0.89 4.85
N MET A 147 11.39 0.35 4.98
CA MET A 147 11.16 0.99 6.28
C MET A 147 10.16 0.20 7.15
N LYS A 148 9.04 -0.26 6.59
CA LYS A 148 8.07 -1.12 7.32
C LYS A 148 8.72 -2.41 7.82
N SER A 149 9.57 -3.02 7.00
CA SER A 149 10.32 -4.23 7.36
C SER A 149 11.29 -3.97 8.53
N SER A 150 11.95 -2.81 8.52
CA SER A 150 12.80 -2.36 9.63
C SER A 150 12.01 -2.16 10.93
N LEU A 151 10.83 -1.53 10.89
CA LEU A 151 9.95 -1.39 12.05
C LEU A 151 9.50 -2.76 12.60
N TRP A 152 9.17 -3.70 11.71
CA TRP A 152 8.82 -5.06 12.12
C TRP A 152 9.97 -5.78 12.83
N SER A 153 11.21 -5.59 12.34
CA SER A 153 12.42 -6.10 12.98
C SER A 153 12.62 -5.50 14.38
N ILE A 154 12.44 -4.17 14.52
CA ILE A 154 12.50 -3.48 15.82
C ILE A 154 11.45 -4.04 16.78
N CYS A 155 10.20 -4.19 16.33
CA CYS A 155 9.12 -4.80 17.10
C CYS A 155 9.50 -6.23 17.56
N GLY A 156 10.14 -7.01 16.70
CA GLY A 156 10.67 -8.34 17.03
C GLY A 156 11.73 -8.32 18.13
N LYS A 157 12.70 -7.41 18.05
CA LYS A 157 13.76 -7.24 19.07
C LYS A 157 13.18 -6.85 20.42
N LEU A 158 12.32 -5.82 20.45
CA LEU A 158 11.66 -5.37 21.68
C LEU A 158 10.81 -6.49 22.31
N ALA A 159 10.06 -7.23 21.51
CA ALA A 159 9.28 -8.36 22.02
C ALA A 159 10.15 -9.46 22.62
N HIS A 160 11.31 -9.75 22.02
CA HIS A 160 12.27 -10.71 22.56
C HIS A 160 12.87 -10.23 23.88
N GLU A 161 13.33 -8.97 23.94
CA GLU A 161 13.91 -8.36 25.14
C GLU A 161 12.95 -8.38 26.33
N HIS A 162 11.67 -8.08 26.09
CA HIS A 162 10.61 -8.10 27.11
C HIS A 162 9.90 -9.46 27.27
N LYS A 163 10.41 -10.53 26.62
CA LYS A 163 9.84 -11.90 26.67
C LYS A 163 8.34 -11.94 26.35
N LEU A 164 7.89 -11.12 25.40
CA LEU A 164 6.48 -10.99 25.06
C LEU A 164 6.01 -12.14 24.16
N PRO A 165 4.87 -12.79 24.48
CA PRO A 165 4.26 -13.76 23.60
C PRO A 165 3.86 -13.15 22.25
N PHE A 166 3.84 -13.98 21.20
CA PHE A 166 3.49 -13.56 19.84
C PHE A 166 2.16 -12.80 19.75
N LYS A 167 1.12 -13.25 20.47
CA LYS A 167 -0.20 -12.60 20.50
C LYS A 167 -0.11 -11.15 21.01
N ILE A 168 0.73 -10.92 22.04
CA ILE A 168 0.94 -9.57 22.60
C ILE A 168 1.77 -8.72 21.63
N LYS A 169 2.83 -9.27 21.04
CA LYS A 169 3.61 -8.60 19.99
C LYS A 169 2.71 -8.11 18.86
N MET A 170 1.83 -8.97 18.34
CA MET A 170 0.91 -8.61 17.25
C MET A 170 -0.07 -7.53 17.66
N LYS A 171 -0.68 -7.61 18.85
CA LYS A 171 -1.58 -6.56 19.36
C LYS A 171 -0.88 -5.20 19.44
N LYS A 172 0.38 -5.18 19.91
CA LYS A 172 1.19 -3.96 20.02
C LYS A 172 1.57 -3.42 18.64
N TRP A 173 1.98 -4.30 17.71
CA TRP A 173 2.23 -3.92 16.32
C TRP A 173 1.03 -3.24 15.67
N TRP A 174 -0.15 -3.86 15.73
CA TRP A 174 -1.37 -3.28 15.15
C TRP A 174 -1.73 -1.94 15.78
N LYS A 175 -1.59 -1.81 17.11
CA LYS A 175 -1.84 -0.54 17.81
C LYS A 175 -0.88 0.57 17.37
N CYS A 176 0.40 0.26 17.18
CA CYS A 176 1.44 1.26 16.92
C CYS A 176 1.59 1.58 15.43
N CYS A 177 1.34 0.60 14.55
CA CYS A 177 1.69 0.63 13.14
C CYS A 177 0.54 0.24 12.20
N GLY A 178 -0.66 -0.05 12.72
CA GLY A 178 -1.79 -0.53 11.92
C GLY A 178 -2.23 0.46 10.83
N ASN A 179 -2.29 1.75 11.17
CA ASN A 179 -2.76 2.81 10.28
C ASN A 179 -1.76 3.16 9.16
N VAL A 180 -0.53 2.65 9.22
CA VAL A 180 0.54 2.97 8.24
C VAL A 180 0.14 2.56 6.82
N THR A 181 -0.65 1.49 6.68
CA THR A 181 -1.14 1.06 5.38
C THR A 181 -2.17 2.04 4.81
N ASP A 182 -3.05 2.58 5.65
CA ASP A 182 -4.05 3.57 5.22
C ASP A 182 -3.39 4.90 4.86
N GLU A 183 -2.43 5.34 5.67
CA GLU A 183 -1.62 6.54 5.38
C GLU A 183 -0.87 6.40 4.04
N LEU A 184 -0.35 5.21 3.72
CA LEU A 184 0.27 4.94 2.43
C LEU A 184 -0.74 5.02 1.28
N LEU A 185 -1.94 4.45 1.43
CA LEU A 185 -2.97 4.49 0.39
C LEU A 185 -3.41 5.92 0.07
N ILE A 186 -3.56 6.76 1.10
CA ILE A 186 -3.87 8.18 0.93
C ILE A 186 -2.75 8.89 0.18
N LYS A 187 -1.48 8.66 0.59
CA LYS A 187 -0.31 9.25 -0.07
C LYS A 187 -0.22 8.86 -1.55
N GLU A 188 -0.42 7.58 -1.87
CA GLU A 188 -0.42 7.09 -3.25
C GLU A 188 -1.55 7.75 -4.05
N HIS A 189 -2.75 7.85 -3.49
CA HIS A 189 -3.89 8.50 -4.14
C HIS A 189 -3.60 9.97 -4.49
N ASP A 190 -3.07 10.73 -3.53
CA ASP A 190 -2.73 12.14 -3.73
C ASP A 190 -1.68 12.29 -4.83
N ASP A 191 -0.64 11.44 -4.85
CA ASP A 191 0.41 11.49 -5.88
C ASP A 191 -0.12 11.13 -7.26
N TYR A 192 -1.02 10.13 -7.36
CA TYR A 192 -1.70 9.83 -8.62
C TYR A 192 -2.47 11.05 -9.11
N ASN A 193 -3.28 11.69 -8.27
CA ASN A 193 -4.02 12.89 -8.66
C ASN A 193 -3.07 14.03 -9.10
N SER A 194 -1.97 14.23 -8.37
CA SER A 194 -0.97 15.25 -8.70
C SER A 194 -0.35 15.02 -10.08
N ILE A 195 0.07 13.80 -10.43
CA ILE A 195 0.66 13.56 -11.76
C ILE A 195 -0.38 13.71 -12.88
N TYR A 196 -1.62 13.26 -12.68
CA TYR A 196 -2.67 13.43 -13.68
C TYR A 196 -2.98 14.91 -13.92
N ASN A 197 -3.05 15.70 -12.85
CA ASN A 197 -3.26 17.15 -12.96
C ASN A 197 -2.06 17.84 -13.64
N TYR A 198 -0.83 17.49 -13.26
CA TYR A 198 0.39 18.02 -13.87
C TYR A 198 0.39 17.77 -15.38
N ILE A 199 0.22 16.50 -15.80
CA ILE A 199 0.27 16.09 -17.21
C ILE A 199 -0.83 16.75 -18.06
N ASN A 200 -2.01 17.00 -17.47
CA ASN A 200 -3.15 17.54 -18.22
C ASN A 200 -3.20 19.08 -18.25
N ASN A 201 -2.60 19.77 -17.28
CA ASN A 201 -2.77 21.22 -17.12
C ASN A 201 -1.48 22.03 -17.26
N GLU A 202 -0.30 21.41 -17.20
CA GLU A 202 0.98 22.13 -17.19
C GLU A 202 1.75 22.05 -18.51
N SER A 203 2.66 23.00 -18.71
CA SER A 203 3.52 23.04 -19.89
C SER A 203 4.51 21.88 -19.86
N SER A 204 4.76 21.24 -21.00
CA SER A 204 5.56 20.02 -21.11
C SER A 204 7.09 20.28 -21.11
N SER A 205 7.55 21.26 -20.34
CA SER A 205 8.98 21.53 -20.21
C SER A 205 9.66 20.48 -19.35
N ARG A 206 10.87 20.07 -19.77
CA ARG A 206 11.68 19.10 -19.02
C ARG A 206 12.01 19.63 -17.63
N GLU A 207 12.39 20.89 -17.53
CA GLU A 207 12.84 21.52 -16.29
C GLU A 207 11.72 21.51 -15.22
N GLN A 208 10.50 21.91 -15.58
CA GLN A 208 9.36 21.88 -14.65
C GLN A 208 9.04 20.45 -14.21
N PHE A 209 9.15 19.47 -15.12
CA PHE A 209 8.86 18.08 -14.78
C PHE A 209 9.90 17.51 -13.81
N LEU A 210 11.18 17.89 -13.95
CA LEU A 210 12.22 17.49 -13.01
C LEU A 210 11.99 18.10 -11.62
N ILE A 211 11.56 19.36 -11.55
CA ILE A 211 11.18 20.00 -10.28
C ILE A 211 10.01 19.23 -9.64
N PHE A 212 8.98 18.88 -10.42
CA PHE A 212 7.86 18.09 -9.94
C PHE A 212 8.32 16.73 -9.36
N LEU A 213 9.19 16.00 -10.07
CA LEU A 213 9.72 14.72 -9.57
C LEU A 213 10.51 14.88 -8.27
N ASP A 214 11.29 15.95 -8.14
CA ASP A 214 12.05 16.25 -6.94
C ASP A 214 11.14 16.55 -5.74
N MET A 215 10.07 17.32 -5.96
CA MET A 215 9.04 17.56 -4.94
C MET A 215 8.40 16.26 -4.44
N ILE A 216 8.08 15.33 -5.35
CA ILE A 216 7.55 14.01 -4.99
C ILE A 216 8.57 13.22 -4.16
N LYS A 217 9.85 13.16 -4.59
CA LYS A 217 10.93 12.48 -3.85
C LYS A 217 11.09 13.04 -2.43
N HIS A 218 11.09 14.36 -2.28
CA HIS A 218 11.17 15.01 -0.98
C HIS A 218 9.95 14.70 -0.10
N SER A 219 8.75 14.76 -0.66
CA SER A 219 7.50 14.41 0.03
C SER A 219 7.52 12.96 0.56
N TRP A 220 7.96 12.00 -0.26
CA TRP A 220 8.10 10.60 0.15
C TRP A 220 9.18 10.38 1.21
N THR A 221 10.31 11.07 1.09
CA THR A 221 11.40 10.99 2.07
C THR A 221 10.91 11.45 3.44
N ARG A 222 10.23 12.60 3.47
CA ARG A 222 9.61 13.14 4.69
C ARG A 222 8.56 12.19 5.26
N PHE A 223 7.61 11.74 4.44
CA PHE A 223 6.56 10.81 4.85
C PHE A 223 7.16 9.54 5.47
N THR A 224 8.13 8.91 4.78
CA THR A 224 8.80 7.69 5.26
C THR A 224 9.49 7.91 6.61
N MET A 225 10.20 9.04 6.76
CA MET A 225 10.92 9.38 8.00
C MET A 225 9.95 9.64 9.16
N GLU A 226 8.93 10.45 8.95
CA GLU A 226 7.93 10.80 9.97
C GLU A 226 7.17 9.54 10.44
N THR A 227 6.74 8.69 9.51
CA THR A 227 6.10 7.40 9.83
C THR A 227 7.04 6.50 10.64
N PHE A 228 8.32 6.40 10.25
CA PHE A 228 9.30 5.61 10.98
C PHE A 228 9.47 6.10 12.43
N ILE A 229 9.67 7.40 12.63
CA ILE A 229 9.86 8.00 13.95
C ILE A 229 8.62 7.78 14.81
N LYS A 230 7.43 8.11 14.29
CA LYS A 230 6.14 7.94 14.98
C LYS A 230 5.94 6.50 15.43
N CYS A 231 6.13 5.53 14.53
CA CYS A 231 5.95 4.12 14.82
C CYS A 231 6.99 3.60 15.81
N LYS A 232 8.27 3.96 15.63
CA LYS A 232 9.36 3.52 16.49
C LYS A 232 9.14 3.98 17.93
N ILE A 233 8.86 5.27 18.14
CA ILE A 233 8.57 5.83 19.48
C ILE A 233 7.35 5.12 20.09
N SER A 234 6.29 4.94 19.30
CA SER A 234 5.08 4.26 19.77
C SER A 234 5.36 2.81 20.20
N LEU A 235 6.16 2.06 19.43
CA LEU A 235 6.58 0.70 19.77
C LEU A 235 7.41 0.67 21.05
N GLU A 236 8.44 1.51 21.16
CA GLU A 236 9.32 1.57 22.34
C GLU A 236 8.53 1.89 23.62
N ASN A 237 7.59 2.84 23.56
CA ASN A 237 6.76 3.21 24.71
C ASN A 237 5.77 2.10 25.09
N ASN A 238 5.09 1.50 24.10
CA ASN A 238 4.06 0.51 24.37
C ASN A 238 4.65 -0.84 24.83
N MET A 239 5.89 -1.17 24.47
CA MET A 239 6.55 -2.42 24.87
C MET A 239 7.15 -2.32 26.29
N ARG A 240 7.67 -1.14 26.71
CA ARG A 240 8.17 -0.93 28.08
C ARG A 240 7.09 -0.97 29.16
N ASN A 241 5.88 -0.50 28.85
CA ASN A 241 4.76 -0.45 29.80
C ASN A 241 4.13 -1.83 30.12
N VAL A 242 4.78 -2.94 29.75
CA VAL A 242 4.35 -4.31 30.12
C VAL A 242 5.14 -4.82 31.34
N THR A 243 6.24 -4.18 31.69
CA THR A 243 7.16 -4.60 32.77
C THR A 243 6.99 -3.83 34.09
N ASN A 244 6.03 -2.91 34.17
CA ASN A 244 5.63 -2.20 35.40
C ASN A 244 4.17 -2.54 35.73
#